data_AF-A0A177CIL3-F1
#
_entry.id   AF-A0A177CIL3-F1
#
_cell.length_a   1.000
_cell.length_b   1.000
_cell.length_c   1.000
_cell.angle_alpha   90.00
_cell.angle_beta   90.00
_cell.angle_gamma   90.00
#
_symmetry.space_group_name_H-M   'P 1'
#
loop_
_entity.id
_entity.type
_entity.pdbx_description
1 polymer ?
#
loop_
_entity_poly.entity_id
_entity_poly.type
_entity_poly.pdbx_seq_one_letter_code
_entity_poly.pdbx_strand_id
1 'polypeptide(L)'
;MSPRPTQHAQLQVAAYDALNTYFTTHANRTLEIEVLPPALETTDALILEDGVNLGVPKKILALAFVHARHLFFAHYRSDVEEEQRLAHEATRVMLLFDPEHLTAANHRKRHLLRLEACGDDEAFVKAMGAEGCFMNSILTSPLHRQSKSPTLWGHRAWWLDLILPALLAIEYDIPAFFMEELNAAIKGGERHPKNYYAWQYARRVVLKRGDSQPAGSSEWESFLTDCAQKVKSWCMLHVSDISGFSFLMWVLSLTRSSDERGRVVQEMVTYGVNVRLTNESPWTFVRMMLA
;
A
#
# COMPACT_ATOMS: atom_id res chain seq x y z
N MET A 1 -21.60 -26.58 -31.75
CA MET A 1 -20.24 -26.15 -32.11
C MET A 1 -20.06 -24.73 -31.59
N SER A 2 -19.35 -24.53 -30.47
CA SER A 2 -19.06 -23.19 -29.98
C SER A 2 -18.13 -22.48 -30.97
N PRO A 3 -18.35 -21.19 -31.29
CA PRO A 3 -17.48 -20.45 -32.20
C PRO A 3 -16.06 -20.39 -31.63
N ARG A 4 -15.04 -20.64 -32.48
CA ARG A 4 -13.64 -20.50 -32.07
C ARG A 4 -13.41 -19.05 -31.60
N PRO A 5 -12.80 -18.83 -30.43
CA PRO A 5 -12.52 -17.49 -29.94
C PRO A 5 -11.63 -16.74 -30.94
N THR A 6 -11.90 -15.44 -31.12
CA THR A 6 -11.08 -14.58 -31.97
C THR A 6 -9.65 -14.50 -31.42
N GLN A 7 -8.66 -14.29 -32.28
CA GLN A 7 -7.24 -14.13 -31.87
C GLN A 7 -7.08 -13.09 -30.76
N HIS A 8 -7.91 -12.04 -30.77
CA HIS A 8 -7.96 -11.02 -29.73
C HIS A 8 -8.46 -11.56 -28.37
N ALA A 9 -9.50 -12.39 -28.35
CA ALA A 9 -10.00 -13.02 -27.13
C ALA A 9 -8.98 -14.00 -26.54
N GLN A 10 -8.26 -14.74 -27.38
CA GLN A 10 -7.17 -15.62 -26.93
C GLN A 10 -6.04 -14.83 -26.25
N LEU A 11 -5.68 -13.67 -26.81
CA LEU A 11 -4.67 -12.80 -26.21
C LEU A 11 -5.10 -12.20 -24.86
N GLN A 12 -6.39 -11.89 -24.69
CA GLN A 12 -6.92 -11.42 -23.40
C GLN A 12 -6.80 -12.48 -22.30
N VAL A 13 -7.11 -13.74 -22.64
CA VAL A 13 -6.95 -14.89 -21.72
C VAL A 13 -5.47 -15.06 -21.37
N ALA A 14 -4.59 -15.14 -22.37
CA ALA A 14 -3.16 -15.32 -22.15
C ALA A 14 -2.53 -14.18 -21.30
N ALA A 15 -2.95 -12.93 -21.53
CA ALA A 15 -2.50 -11.78 -20.75
C ALA A 15 -2.95 -11.87 -19.29
N TYR A 16 -4.18 -12.29 -19.05
CA TYR A 16 -4.68 -12.53 -17.70
C TYR A 16 -3.93 -13.67 -17.01
N ASP A 17 -3.80 -14.81 -17.68
CA ASP A 17 -3.15 -15.99 -17.11
C ASP A 17 -1.71 -15.69 -16.71
N ALA A 18 -0.95 -14.99 -17.57
CA ALA A 18 0.42 -14.59 -17.25
C ALA A 18 0.50 -13.76 -15.95
N LEU A 19 -0.33 -12.72 -15.83
CA LEU A 19 -0.37 -11.89 -14.62
C LEU A 19 -0.88 -12.67 -13.40
N ASN A 20 -1.92 -13.48 -13.56
CA ASN A 20 -2.53 -14.23 -12.48
C ASN A 20 -1.56 -15.28 -11.92
N THR A 21 -0.84 -15.99 -12.80
CA THR A 21 0.23 -16.91 -12.43
C THR A 21 1.34 -16.17 -11.69
N TYR A 22 1.81 -15.03 -12.19
CA TYR A 22 2.83 -14.24 -11.51
C TYR A 22 2.41 -13.84 -10.09
N PHE A 23 1.19 -13.31 -9.93
CA PHE A 23 0.65 -12.94 -8.63
C PHE A 23 0.46 -14.13 -7.70
N THR A 24 0.09 -15.30 -8.21
CA THR A 24 -0.09 -16.51 -7.40
C THR A 24 1.26 -17.05 -6.92
N THR A 25 2.27 -17.11 -7.80
CA THR A 25 3.63 -17.54 -7.43
C THR A 25 4.23 -16.66 -6.34
N HIS A 26 3.90 -15.37 -6.33
CA HIS A 26 4.45 -14.38 -5.41
C HIS A 26 3.46 -13.90 -4.34
N ALA A 27 2.41 -14.66 -4.04
CA ALA A 27 1.32 -14.21 -3.16
C ALA A 27 1.77 -13.74 -1.76
N ASN A 28 2.88 -14.29 -1.25
CA ASN A 28 3.43 -13.97 0.07
C ASN A 28 4.60 -12.98 0.03
N ARG A 29 4.78 -12.25 -1.08
CA ARG A 29 5.86 -11.27 -1.23
C ARG A 29 5.30 -9.95 -1.73
N THR A 30 5.88 -8.85 -1.26
CA THR A 30 5.62 -7.53 -1.83
C THR A 30 6.35 -7.43 -3.16
N LEU A 31 5.62 -7.08 -4.22
CA LEU A 31 6.09 -6.94 -5.58
C LEU A 31 6.41 -5.48 -5.89
N GLU A 32 7.36 -5.25 -6.81
CA GLU A 32 7.57 -3.95 -7.44
C GLU A 32 7.05 -4.00 -8.87
N ILE A 33 6.02 -3.23 -9.18
CA ILE A 33 5.25 -3.31 -10.42
C ILE A 33 5.43 -2.03 -11.22
N GLU A 34 5.84 -2.14 -12.47
CA GLU A 34 5.98 -1.02 -13.38
C GLU A 34 5.16 -1.24 -14.65
N VAL A 35 4.42 -0.20 -15.06
CA VAL A 35 3.80 -0.17 -16.37
C VAL A 35 4.86 0.26 -17.38
N LEU A 36 5.28 -0.67 -18.23
CA LEU A 36 6.40 -0.46 -19.12
C LEU A 36 6.12 0.65 -20.15
N PRO A 37 7.11 1.53 -20.42
CA PRO A 37 7.03 2.46 -21.53
C PRO A 37 7.07 1.71 -22.87
N PRO A 38 6.55 2.29 -23.97
CA PRO A 38 6.53 1.66 -25.28
C PRO A 38 7.89 1.15 -25.79
N ALA A 39 8.98 1.80 -25.38
CA ALA A 39 10.34 1.43 -25.77
C ALA A 39 10.84 0.11 -25.15
N LEU A 40 10.20 -0.37 -24.08
CA LEU A 40 10.52 -1.62 -23.40
C LEU A 40 9.48 -2.72 -23.67
N GLU A 41 8.54 -2.48 -24.60
CA GLU A 41 7.62 -3.51 -25.05
C GLU A 41 8.40 -4.57 -25.84
N THR A 42 8.38 -5.81 -25.35
CA THR A 42 8.97 -6.94 -26.09
C THR A 42 7.94 -7.53 -27.05
N THR A 43 8.39 -8.04 -28.20
CA THR A 43 7.52 -8.70 -29.17
C THR A 43 7.10 -10.11 -28.72
N ASP A 44 7.90 -10.73 -27.85
CA ASP A 44 7.83 -12.17 -27.61
C ASP A 44 7.30 -12.52 -26.21
N ALA A 45 7.22 -11.57 -25.28
CA ALA A 45 6.72 -11.78 -23.92
C ALA A 45 5.58 -10.83 -23.55
N LEU A 46 4.56 -11.36 -22.88
CA LEU A 46 3.42 -10.59 -22.39
C LEU A 46 3.79 -9.72 -21.18
N ILE A 47 4.72 -10.20 -20.35
CA ILE A 47 5.23 -9.55 -19.14
C ILE A 47 6.74 -9.77 -19.03
N LEU A 48 7.41 -8.87 -18.30
CA LEU A 48 8.81 -8.99 -17.92
C LEU A 48 8.88 -9.29 -16.43
N GLU A 49 9.66 -10.32 -16.08
CA GLU A 49 9.79 -10.81 -14.71
C GLU A 49 11.26 -10.82 -14.33
N ASP A 50 11.59 -10.20 -13.19
CA ASP A 50 12.89 -10.31 -12.53
C ASP A 50 12.68 -10.45 -11.02
N GLY A 51 12.54 -11.70 -10.56
CA GLY A 51 12.24 -12.02 -9.18
C GLY A 51 10.89 -11.45 -8.75
N VAL A 52 10.92 -10.44 -7.86
CA VAL A 52 9.72 -9.73 -7.37
C VAL A 52 9.35 -8.51 -8.21
N ASN A 53 10.12 -8.21 -9.26
CA ASN A 53 9.90 -7.07 -10.14
C ASN A 53 9.07 -7.50 -11.35
N LEU A 54 7.93 -6.83 -11.56
CA LEU A 54 7.00 -7.08 -12.66
C LEU A 54 6.94 -5.86 -13.59
N GLY A 55 7.39 -6.04 -14.82
CA GLY A 55 7.13 -5.12 -15.92
C GLY A 55 5.93 -5.58 -16.74
N VAL A 56 4.89 -4.75 -16.87
CA VAL A 56 3.73 -5.04 -17.71
C VAL A 56 3.46 -3.94 -18.73
N PRO A 57 3.42 -4.23 -20.04
CA PRO A 57 2.98 -3.25 -21.04
C PRO A 57 1.54 -2.82 -20.78
N LYS A 58 1.25 -1.52 -20.96
CA LYS A 58 -0.09 -0.96 -20.73
C LYS A 58 -1.19 -1.67 -21.55
N LYS A 59 -0.87 -2.05 -22.80
CA LYS A 59 -1.81 -2.77 -23.67
C LYS A 59 -2.12 -4.16 -23.14
N ILE A 60 -1.11 -4.89 -22.65
CA ILE A 60 -1.29 -6.21 -22.06
C ILE A 60 -2.11 -6.12 -20.77
N LEU A 61 -1.81 -5.14 -19.91
CA LEU A 61 -2.60 -4.92 -18.70
C LEU A 61 -4.08 -4.62 -19.01
N ALA A 62 -4.35 -3.83 -20.05
CA ALA A 62 -5.72 -3.55 -20.49
C ALA A 62 -6.44 -4.80 -21.03
N LEU A 63 -5.74 -5.67 -21.77
CA LEU A 63 -6.29 -6.93 -22.27
C LEU A 63 -6.60 -7.89 -21.13
N ALA A 64 -5.68 -8.03 -20.17
CA ALA A 64 -5.86 -8.83 -18.97
C ALA A 64 -7.03 -8.30 -18.13
N PHE A 65 -7.18 -6.98 -17.99
CA PHE A 65 -8.30 -6.36 -17.28
C PHE A 65 -9.65 -6.74 -17.88
N VAL A 66 -9.78 -6.76 -19.21
CA VAL A 66 -11.04 -7.13 -19.88
C VAL A 66 -11.43 -8.56 -19.52
N HIS A 67 -10.48 -9.50 -19.55
CA HIS A 67 -10.75 -10.89 -19.18
C HIS A 67 -11.02 -11.06 -17.69
N ALA A 68 -10.21 -10.43 -16.82
CA ALA A 68 -10.39 -10.45 -15.38
C ALA A 68 -11.79 -9.93 -14.97
N ARG A 69 -12.22 -8.83 -15.59
CA ARG A 69 -13.56 -8.28 -15.34
C ARG A 69 -14.66 -9.25 -15.77
N HIS A 70 -14.50 -9.94 -16.89
CA HIS A 70 -15.46 -10.95 -17.33
C HIS A 70 -15.53 -12.12 -16.35
N LEU A 71 -14.38 -12.70 -15.97
CA LEU A 71 -14.30 -13.77 -14.97
C LEU A 71 -14.92 -13.38 -13.63
N PHE A 72 -14.58 -12.18 -13.14
CA PHE A 72 -15.13 -11.66 -11.90
C PHE A 72 -16.66 -11.58 -11.94
N PHE A 73 -17.24 -10.92 -12.94
CA PHE A 73 -18.69 -10.74 -13.00
C PHE A 73 -19.45 -12.03 -13.33
N ALA A 74 -18.81 -13.03 -13.94
CA ALA A 74 -19.38 -14.35 -14.13
C ALA A 74 -19.55 -15.10 -12.79
N HIS A 75 -18.66 -14.88 -11.82
CA HIS A 75 -18.54 -15.75 -10.65
C HIS A 75 -18.67 -15.07 -9.27
N TYR A 76 -18.64 -13.73 -9.18
CA TYR A 76 -18.60 -13.01 -7.88
C TYR A 76 -19.81 -13.22 -6.96
N ARG A 77 -20.90 -13.82 -7.47
CA ARG A 77 -22.11 -14.19 -6.73
C ARG A 77 -22.33 -15.70 -6.62
N SER A 78 -21.39 -16.51 -7.13
CA SER A 78 -21.50 -17.96 -7.09
C SER A 78 -21.36 -18.48 -5.67
N ASP A 79 -22.07 -19.54 -5.31
CA ASP A 79 -21.84 -20.26 -4.05
C ASP A 79 -20.82 -21.38 -4.20
N VAL A 80 -20.33 -21.63 -5.43
CA VAL A 80 -19.29 -22.63 -5.70
C VAL A 80 -17.92 -22.07 -5.34
N GLU A 81 -17.19 -22.79 -4.49
CA GLU A 81 -15.89 -22.36 -3.95
C GLU A 81 -14.85 -22.07 -5.05
N GLU A 82 -14.76 -22.95 -6.04
CA GLU A 82 -13.86 -22.79 -7.20
C GLU A 82 -14.15 -21.49 -7.97
N GLU A 83 -15.43 -21.20 -8.22
CA GLU A 83 -15.86 -19.99 -8.92
C GLU A 83 -15.58 -18.74 -8.07
N GLN A 84 -15.80 -18.82 -6.76
CA GLN A 84 -15.44 -17.76 -5.82
C GLN A 84 -13.94 -17.49 -5.78
N ARG A 85 -13.11 -18.52 -5.88
CA ARG A 85 -11.65 -18.39 -6.00
C ARG A 85 -11.29 -17.67 -7.29
N LEU A 86 -11.84 -18.08 -8.43
CA LEU A 86 -11.62 -17.40 -9.72
C LEU A 86 -12.01 -15.92 -9.66
N ALA A 87 -13.17 -15.60 -9.07
CA ALA A 87 -13.59 -14.21 -8.87
C ALA A 87 -12.61 -13.45 -7.96
N HIS A 88 -12.16 -14.06 -6.85
CA HIS A 88 -11.21 -13.44 -5.95
C HIS A 88 -9.87 -13.16 -6.64
N GLU A 89 -9.32 -14.12 -7.36
CA GLU A 89 -8.06 -13.99 -8.10
C GLU A 89 -8.12 -12.91 -9.16
N ALA A 90 -9.23 -12.84 -9.90
CA ALA A 90 -9.46 -11.83 -10.93
C ALA A 90 -9.40 -10.40 -10.39
N THR A 91 -9.77 -10.19 -9.12
CA THR A 91 -9.70 -8.84 -8.50
C THR A 91 -8.27 -8.28 -8.46
N ARG A 92 -7.23 -9.11 -8.51
CA ARG A 92 -5.83 -8.64 -8.50
C ARG A 92 -5.51 -7.79 -9.73
N VAL A 93 -5.83 -8.31 -10.91
CA VAL A 93 -5.66 -7.60 -12.18
C VAL A 93 -6.64 -6.43 -12.28
N MET A 94 -7.87 -6.59 -11.79
CA MET A 94 -8.85 -5.50 -11.77
C MET A 94 -8.37 -4.30 -10.98
N LEU A 95 -7.87 -4.49 -9.76
CA LEU A 95 -7.40 -3.41 -8.89
C LEU A 95 -6.03 -2.86 -9.31
N LEU A 96 -5.19 -3.69 -9.96
CA LEU A 96 -3.97 -3.18 -10.59
C LEU A 96 -4.31 -2.21 -11.72
N PHE A 97 -5.31 -2.48 -12.55
CA PHE A 97 -5.68 -1.60 -13.66
C PHE A 97 -6.57 -0.42 -13.23
N ASP A 98 -7.60 -0.70 -12.42
CA ASP A 98 -8.59 0.25 -11.92
C ASP A 98 -8.64 0.20 -10.37
N PRO A 99 -7.83 1.02 -9.69
CA PRO A 99 -7.74 1.00 -8.23
C PRO A 99 -9.01 1.50 -7.53
N GLU A 100 -9.92 2.17 -8.26
CA GLU A 100 -11.20 2.66 -7.73
C GLU A 100 -12.36 1.68 -7.92
N HIS A 101 -12.07 0.44 -8.32
CA HIS A 101 -13.09 -0.59 -8.52
C HIS A 101 -13.63 -1.12 -7.16
N LEU A 102 -14.53 -0.34 -6.54
CA LEU A 102 -15.10 -0.59 -5.21
C LEU A 102 -15.70 -1.99 -5.05
N THR A 103 -16.37 -2.52 -6.07
CA THR A 103 -16.97 -3.87 -6.01
C THR A 103 -15.91 -4.95 -5.88
N ALA A 104 -14.74 -4.77 -6.49
CA ALA A 104 -13.63 -5.71 -6.40
C ALA A 104 -12.94 -5.60 -5.04
N ALA A 105 -12.66 -4.37 -4.58
CA ALA A 105 -12.11 -4.13 -3.25
C ALA A 105 -13.01 -4.74 -2.15
N ASN A 106 -14.33 -4.47 -2.20
CA ASN A 106 -15.29 -5.04 -1.25
C ASN A 106 -15.48 -6.55 -1.40
N HIS A 107 -15.21 -7.14 -2.57
CA HIS A 107 -15.20 -8.60 -2.71
C HIS A 107 -14.03 -9.22 -1.95
N ARG A 108 -12.84 -8.62 -2.02
CA ARG A 108 -11.66 -9.07 -1.23
C ARG A 108 -11.93 -8.98 0.27
N LYS A 109 -12.52 -7.88 0.75
CA LYS A 109 -12.93 -7.74 2.16
C LYS A 109 -13.89 -8.84 2.61
N ARG A 110 -14.93 -9.11 1.81
CA ARG A 110 -15.90 -10.19 2.09
C ARG A 110 -15.27 -11.58 2.08
N HIS A 111 -14.24 -11.80 1.27
CA HIS A 111 -13.50 -13.06 1.30
C HIS A 111 -12.78 -13.26 2.64
N LEU A 112 -12.07 -12.24 3.14
CA LEU A 112 -11.36 -12.30 4.42
C LEU A 112 -12.33 -12.49 5.60
N LEU A 113 -13.45 -11.75 5.63
CA LEU A 113 -14.48 -11.92 6.67
C LEU A 113 -15.13 -13.31 6.66
N ARG A 114 -15.26 -13.95 5.48
CA ARG A 114 -15.75 -15.33 5.40
C ARG A 114 -14.75 -16.31 6.02
N LEU A 115 -13.46 -16.16 5.72
CA LEU A 115 -12.42 -17.00 6.30
C LEU A 115 -12.37 -16.87 7.83
N GLU A 116 -12.44 -15.63 8.33
CA GLU A 116 -12.56 -15.35 9.77
C GLU A 116 -13.78 -16.05 10.39
N ALA A 117 -14.95 -15.94 9.76
CA ALA A 117 -16.19 -16.55 10.26
C ALA A 117 -16.19 -18.09 10.19
N CYS A 118 -15.42 -18.69 9.29
CA CYS A 118 -15.27 -20.14 9.20
C CYS A 118 -14.42 -20.73 10.34
N GLY A 119 -13.67 -19.90 11.07
CA GLY A 119 -12.81 -20.35 12.18
C GLY A 119 -11.57 -21.13 11.73
N ASP A 120 -11.18 -21.03 10.46
CA ASP A 120 -9.91 -21.56 9.96
C ASP A 120 -8.82 -20.49 10.13
N ASP A 121 -8.25 -20.44 11.34
CA ASP A 121 -7.26 -19.43 11.72
C ASP A 121 -6.01 -19.46 10.82
N GLU A 122 -5.58 -20.64 10.37
CA GLU A 122 -4.42 -20.78 9.49
C GLU A 122 -4.71 -20.18 8.11
N ALA A 123 -5.85 -20.55 7.50
CA ALA A 123 -6.25 -20.00 6.21
C ALA A 123 -6.49 -18.48 6.29
N PHE A 124 -7.10 -18.01 7.38
CA PHE A 124 -7.33 -16.59 7.62
C PHE A 124 -6.02 -15.81 7.74
N VAL A 125 -5.09 -16.22 8.62
CA VAL A 125 -3.80 -15.54 8.80
C VAL A 125 -3.00 -15.53 7.50
N LYS A 126 -2.97 -16.65 6.76
CA LYS A 126 -2.32 -16.73 5.45
C LYS A 126 -2.93 -15.75 4.45
N ALA A 127 -4.26 -15.71 4.36
CA ALA A 127 -4.96 -14.79 3.46
C ALA A 127 -4.73 -13.31 3.84
N MET A 128 -4.68 -13.00 5.14
CA MET A 128 -4.37 -11.67 5.65
C MET A 128 -2.95 -11.22 5.29
N GLY A 129 -1.96 -12.10 5.41
CA GLY A 129 -0.59 -11.84 4.98
C GLY A 129 -0.49 -11.61 3.48
N ALA A 130 -1.17 -12.43 2.67
CA ALA A 130 -1.23 -12.26 1.23
C ALA A 130 -1.94 -10.95 0.82
N GLU A 131 -3.02 -10.56 1.50
CA GLU A 131 -3.69 -9.28 1.28
C GLU A 131 -2.75 -8.10 1.58
N GLY A 132 -2.01 -8.16 2.69
CA GLY A 132 -1.01 -7.15 3.04
C GLY A 132 0.07 -6.99 1.97
N CYS A 133 0.61 -8.12 1.49
CA CYS A 133 1.60 -8.15 0.40
C CYS A 133 1.03 -7.56 -0.90
N PHE A 134 -0.20 -7.93 -1.27
CA PHE A 134 -0.88 -7.40 -2.46
C PHE A 134 -1.11 -5.89 -2.36
N MET A 135 -1.63 -5.41 -1.23
CA MET A 135 -1.86 -3.99 -0.98
C MET A 135 -0.55 -3.19 -1.00
N ASN A 136 0.52 -3.71 -0.38
CA ASN A 136 1.86 -3.13 -0.50
C ASN A 136 2.29 -3.03 -1.96
N SER A 137 2.21 -4.14 -2.69
CA SER A 137 2.63 -4.22 -4.09
C SER A 137 2.00 -3.14 -4.95
N ILE A 138 0.70 -2.87 -4.77
CA ILE A 138 -0.01 -1.87 -5.57
C ILE A 138 0.23 -0.44 -5.08
N LEU A 139 0.28 -0.21 -3.76
CA LEU A 139 0.39 1.14 -3.19
C LEU A 139 1.82 1.70 -3.24
N THR A 140 2.84 0.85 -3.17
CA THR A 140 4.25 1.26 -2.99
C THR A 140 5.12 1.10 -4.24
N SER A 141 4.58 0.50 -5.30
CA SER A 141 5.19 0.44 -6.64
C SER A 141 5.16 1.78 -7.37
N PRO A 142 5.95 1.98 -8.45
CA PRO A 142 5.92 3.19 -9.30
C PRO A 142 4.63 3.32 -10.13
N LEU A 143 3.47 3.28 -9.47
CA LEU A 143 2.13 3.27 -10.06
C LEU A 143 1.35 4.52 -9.66
N HIS A 144 1.47 5.59 -10.46
CA HIS A 144 0.97 6.92 -10.10
C HIS A 144 -0.52 6.98 -9.72
N ARG A 145 -1.41 6.18 -10.35
CA ARG A 145 -2.85 6.19 -10.03
C ARG A 145 -3.15 5.42 -8.75
N GLN A 146 -2.48 4.29 -8.59
CA GLN A 146 -2.68 3.31 -7.53
C GLN A 146 -2.13 3.83 -6.21
N SER A 147 -0.91 4.39 -6.20
CA SER A 147 -0.28 4.92 -5.00
C SER A 147 -1.08 6.02 -4.31
N LYS A 148 -1.95 6.73 -5.03
CA LYS A 148 -2.83 7.79 -4.47
C LYS A 148 -4.30 7.40 -4.34
N SER A 149 -4.63 6.11 -4.49
CA SER A 149 -6.02 5.66 -4.51
C SER A 149 -6.68 5.78 -3.13
N PRO A 150 -7.74 6.59 -2.96
CA PRO A 150 -8.52 6.60 -1.72
C PRO A 150 -9.12 5.24 -1.41
N THR A 151 -9.58 4.51 -2.44
CA THR A 151 -10.17 3.18 -2.26
C THR A 151 -9.16 2.20 -1.68
N LEU A 152 -7.94 2.16 -2.21
CA LEU A 152 -6.91 1.24 -1.73
C LEU A 152 -6.36 1.64 -0.35
N TRP A 153 -6.08 2.91 -0.09
CA TRP A 153 -5.68 3.34 1.27
C TRP A 153 -6.79 3.09 2.30
N GLY A 154 -8.06 3.29 1.91
CA GLY A 154 -9.21 2.93 2.74
C GLY A 154 -9.35 1.42 2.97
N HIS A 155 -9.02 0.60 1.97
CA HIS A 155 -8.93 -0.85 2.15
C HIS A 155 -7.81 -1.18 3.14
N ARG A 156 -6.59 -0.64 2.96
CA ARG A 156 -5.47 -0.88 3.87
C ARG A 156 -5.78 -0.48 5.31
N ALA A 157 -6.44 0.66 5.51
CA ALA A 157 -6.89 1.09 6.84
C ALA A 157 -7.85 0.09 7.49
N TRP A 158 -8.79 -0.46 6.73
CA TRP A 158 -9.71 -1.50 7.19
C TRP A 158 -8.98 -2.83 7.47
N TRP A 159 -8.03 -3.22 6.61
CA TRP A 159 -7.21 -4.42 6.80
C TRP A 159 -6.37 -4.33 8.08
N LEU A 160 -5.81 -3.17 8.39
CA LEU A 160 -5.09 -2.92 9.64
C LEU A 160 -5.97 -3.16 10.87
N ASP A 161 -7.23 -2.70 10.85
CA ASP A 161 -8.16 -2.95 11.95
C ASP A 161 -8.46 -4.45 12.13
N LEU A 162 -8.56 -5.17 11.02
CA LEU A 162 -8.90 -6.59 11.01
C LEU A 162 -7.72 -7.47 11.46
N ILE A 163 -6.49 -7.15 11.03
CA ILE A 163 -5.33 -8.00 11.32
C ILE A 163 -4.78 -7.80 12.74
N LEU A 164 -4.90 -6.60 13.29
CA LEU A 164 -4.24 -6.24 14.55
C LEU A 164 -4.63 -7.14 15.74
N PRO A 165 -5.91 -7.47 15.98
CA PRO A 165 -6.29 -8.40 17.03
C PRO A 165 -5.65 -9.79 16.87
N ALA A 166 -5.58 -10.30 15.63
CA ALA A 166 -4.98 -11.60 15.34
C ALA A 166 -3.46 -11.60 15.60
N LEU A 167 -2.75 -10.52 15.21
CA LEU A 167 -1.31 -10.39 15.49
C LEU A 167 -1.00 -10.31 16.99
N LEU A 168 -1.85 -9.63 17.76
CA LEU A 168 -1.72 -9.57 19.21
C LEU A 168 -1.93 -10.93 19.88
N ALA A 169 -2.84 -11.75 19.35
CA ALA A 169 -3.11 -13.09 19.88
C ALA A 169 -1.95 -14.08 19.68
N ILE A 170 -1.09 -13.85 18.67
CA ILE A 170 0.06 -14.72 18.35
C ILE A 170 1.41 -14.15 18.81
N GLU A 171 1.40 -13.13 19.68
CA GLU A 171 2.62 -12.46 20.19
C GLU A 171 3.58 -12.01 19.08
N TYR A 172 3.03 -11.51 17.97
CA TYR A 172 3.83 -10.97 16.86
C TYR A 172 4.67 -9.78 17.33
N ASP A 173 5.76 -9.47 16.62
CA ASP A 173 6.54 -8.24 16.86
C ASP A 173 5.74 -7.00 16.44
N ILE A 174 4.87 -6.54 17.35
CA ILE A 174 3.99 -5.40 17.15
C ILE A 174 4.79 -4.11 16.86
N PRO A 175 5.88 -3.77 17.60
CA PRO A 175 6.73 -2.64 17.24
C PRO A 175 7.23 -2.67 15.79
N ALA A 176 7.78 -3.81 15.34
CA ALA A 176 8.27 -3.96 13.97
C ALA A 176 7.13 -3.80 12.94
N PHE A 177 5.99 -4.44 13.19
CA PHE A 177 4.80 -4.34 12.34
C PHE A 177 4.35 -2.88 12.13
N PHE A 178 4.21 -2.09 13.19
CA PHE A 178 3.79 -0.69 13.06
C PHE A 178 4.84 0.17 12.31
N MET A 179 6.13 -0.14 12.46
CA MET A 179 7.18 0.52 11.67
C MET A 179 7.15 0.12 10.20
N GLU A 180 6.84 -1.14 9.87
CA GLU A 180 6.63 -1.59 8.50
C GLU A 180 5.43 -0.89 7.84
N GLU A 181 4.32 -0.74 8.57
CA GLU A 181 3.15 -0.02 8.07
C GLU A 181 3.42 1.47 7.85
N LEU A 182 4.22 2.10 8.73
CA LEU A 182 4.71 3.45 8.52
C LEU A 182 5.62 3.54 7.28
N ASN A 183 6.48 2.54 7.05
CA ASN A 183 7.35 2.48 5.88
C ASN A 183 6.55 2.39 4.58
N ALA A 184 5.46 1.62 4.56
CA ALA A 184 4.56 1.55 3.42
C ALA A 184 3.93 2.92 3.11
N ALA A 185 3.53 3.67 4.14
CA ALA A 185 2.99 5.02 3.97
C ALA A 185 4.04 6.02 3.45
N ILE A 186 5.25 6.00 4.02
CA ILE A 186 6.38 6.81 3.57
C ILE A 186 6.69 6.52 2.09
N LYS A 187 6.76 5.24 1.73
CA LYS A 187 6.97 4.82 0.34
C LYS A 187 5.85 5.31 -0.58
N GLY A 188 4.60 5.27 -0.12
CA GLY A 188 3.46 5.87 -0.83
C GLY A 188 3.61 7.39 -1.06
N GLY A 189 4.24 8.09 -0.12
CA GLY A 189 4.62 9.50 -0.27
C GLY A 189 5.72 9.72 -1.31
N GLU A 190 6.68 8.82 -1.44
CA GLU A 190 7.72 8.87 -2.50
C GLU A 190 7.11 8.69 -3.89
N ARG A 191 6.16 7.75 -4.02
CA ARG A 191 5.56 7.41 -5.32
C ARG A 191 4.60 8.47 -5.83
N HIS A 192 4.03 9.29 -4.94
CA HIS A 192 3.16 10.39 -5.32
C HIS A 192 3.38 11.61 -4.43
N PRO A 193 3.89 12.73 -4.96
CA PRO A 193 4.06 13.95 -4.18
C PRO A 193 2.75 14.39 -3.50
N LYS A 194 2.82 14.79 -2.23
CA LYS A 194 1.69 15.28 -1.43
C LYS A 194 0.57 14.25 -1.32
N ASN A 195 0.93 12.98 -1.15
CA ASN A 195 -0.02 11.87 -1.03
C ASN A 195 -0.81 11.93 0.30
N TYR A 196 -1.86 12.75 0.32
CA TYR A 196 -2.68 12.95 1.50
C TYR A 196 -3.23 11.63 2.07
N TYR A 197 -3.60 10.67 1.22
CA TYR A 197 -4.16 9.39 1.66
C TYR A 197 -3.12 8.50 2.37
N ALA A 198 -1.89 8.44 1.86
CA ALA A 198 -0.80 7.73 2.53
C ALA A 198 -0.50 8.34 3.90
N TRP A 199 -0.40 9.67 3.98
CA TRP A 199 -0.14 10.36 5.25
C TRP A 199 -1.32 10.29 6.22
N GLN A 200 -2.56 10.29 5.74
CA GLN A 200 -3.76 10.01 6.55
C GLN A 200 -3.69 8.58 7.13
N TYR A 201 -3.28 7.61 6.32
CA TYR A 201 -3.08 6.24 6.77
C TYR A 201 -1.95 6.15 7.82
N ALA A 202 -0.82 6.84 7.63
CA ALA A 202 0.26 6.93 8.62
C ALA A 202 -0.24 7.47 9.98
N ARG A 203 -1.17 8.43 10.00
CA ARG A 203 -1.77 8.91 11.25
C ARG A 203 -2.55 7.81 11.96
N ARG A 204 -3.30 7.00 11.22
CA ARG A 204 -4.03 5.87 11.76
C ARG A 204 -3.10 4.82 12.36
N VAL A 205 -1.98 4.52 11.69
CA VAL A 205 -0.93 3.61 12.17
C VAL A 205 -0.41 4.08 13.54
N VAL A 206 -0.01 5.36 13.65
CA VAL A 206 0.49 5.93 14.90
C VAL A 206 -0.56 5.92 16.01
N LEU A 207 -1.82 6.30 15.71
CA LEU A 207 -2.91 6.27 16.71
C LEU A 207 -3.18 4.85 17.22
N LYS A 208 -3.26 3.85 16.34
CA LYS A 208 -3.49 2.45 16.72
C LYS A 208 -2.37 1.89 17.58
N ARG A 209 -1.12 2.27 17.31
CA ARG A 209 0.01 1.91 18.18
C ARG A 209 -0.12 2.54 19.55
N GLY A 210 -0.51 3.82 19.61
CA GLY A 210 -0.74 4.54 20.87
C GLY A 210 -1.86 3.94 21.71
N ASP A 211 -2.99 3.56 21.09
CA ASP A 211 -4.13 2.90 21.76
C ASP A 211 -3.74 1.56 22.41
N SER A 212 -2.70 0.90 21.87
CA SER A 212 -2.19 -0.38 22.37
C SER A 212 -1.21 -0.23 23.53
N GLN A 213 -0.90 1.00 23.96
CA GLN A 213 0.15 1.31 24.93
C GLN A 213 -0.39 2.04 26.16
N PRO A 214 0.12 1.75 27.37
CA PRO A 214 -0.20 2.54 28.55
C PRO A 214 0.20 4.02 28.36
N ALA A 215 -0.62 4.93 28.88
CA ALA A 215 -0.34 6.36 28.79
C ALA A 215 1.03 6.70 29.40
N GLY A 216 1.95 7.21 28.58
CA GLY A 216 3.30 7.57 29.02
C GLY A 216 4.30 6.43 29.08
N SER A 217 4.07 5.33 28.36
CA SER A 217 5.08 4.28 28.21
C SER A 217 6.33 4.83 27.51
N SER A 218 7.50 4.40 27.98
CA SER A 218 8.79 4.73 27.34
C SER A 218 8.87 4.17 25.91
N GLU A 219 8.23 3.02 25.66
CA GLU A 219 8.11 2.41 24.33
C GLU A 219 7.35 3.31 23.36
N TRP A 220 6.28 3.95 23.83
CA TRP A 220 5.49 4.88 23.01
C TRP A 220 6.30 6.12 22.64
N GLU A 221 6.99 6.73 23.60
CA GLU A 221 7.86 7.87 23.34
C GLU A 221 9.03 7.51 22.41
N SER A 222 9.61 6.31 22.55
CA SER A 222 10.64 5.79 21.64
C SER A 222 10.09 5.67 20.22
N PHE A 223 8.91 5.06 20.06
CA PHE A 223 8.27 4.90 18.76
C PHE A 223 7.98 6.26 18.09
N LEU A 224 7.46 7.24 18.83
CA LEU A 224 7.23 8.60 18.32
C LEU A 224 8.53 9.27 17.88
N THR A 225 9.61 9.08 18.65
CA THR A 225 10.93 9.60 18.33
C THR A 225 11.45 8.99 17.03
N ASP A 226 11.37 7.67 16.89
CA ASP A 226 11.78 6.95 15.68
C ASP A 226 10.96 7.38 14.46
N CYS A 227 9.64 7.52 14.63
CA CYS A 227 8.74 8.06 13.61
C CYS A 227 9.16 9.46 13.15
N ALA A 228 9.40 10.37 14.11
CA ALA A 228 9.79 11.74 13.82
C ALA A 228 11.13 11.80 13.10
N GLN A 229 12.13 11.05 13.55
CA GLN A 229 13.45 11.00 12.94
C GLN A 229 13.41 10.44 11.52
N LYS A 230 12.62 9.38 11.31
CA LYS A 230 12.45 8.77 9.99
C LYS A 230 11.76 9.70 9.00
N VAL A 231 10.66 10.34 9.40
CA VAL A 231 9.93 11.26 8.53
C VAL A 231 10.69 12.55 8.31
N LYS A 232 11.39 13.09 9.31
CA LYS A 232 12.29 14.25 9.14
C LYS A 232 13.32 13.97 8.05
N SER A 233 14.00 12.84 8.12
CA SER A 233 15.01 12.45 7.12
C SER A 233 14.40 12.35 5.72
N TRP A 234 13.19 11.80 5.63
CA TRP A 234 12.44 11.74 4.39
C TRP A 234 12.05 13.14 3.86
N CYS A 235 11.54 14.03 4.71
CA CYS A 235 11.15 15.40 4.35
C CYS A 235 12.34 16.24 3.86
N MET A 236 13.55 16.00 4.38
CA MET A 236 14.77 16.64 3.88
C MET A 236 15.09 16.26 2.43
N LEU A 237 14.68 15.07 1.96
CA LEU A 237 14.80 14.66 0.57
C LEU A 237 13.59 15.08 -0.30
N HIS A 238 12.47 15.43 0.33
CA HIS A 238 11.19 15.74 -0.32
C HIS A 238 10.67 17.10 0.13
N VAL A 239 11.51 18.13 -0.01
CA VAL A 239 11.29 19.48 0.55
C VAL A 239 10.03 20.20 0.05
N SER A 240 9.39 19.73 -1.02
CA SER A 240 8.12 20.28 -1.52
C SER A 240 6.87 19.57 -1.00
N ASP A 241 7.00 18.54 -0.16
CA ASP A 241 5.89 17.71 0.30
C ASP A 241 5.28 18.23 1.61
N ILE A 242 4.27 19.10 1.48
CA ILE A 242 3.56 19.65 2.64
C ILE A 242 2.82 18.59 3.47
N SER A 243 2.43 17.46 2.88
CA SER A 243 1.72 16.40 3.60
C SER A 243 2.66 15.66 4.54
N GLY A 244 3.90 15.38 4.10
CA GLY A 244 4.96 14.84 4.96
C GLY A 244 5.34 15.78 6.10
N PHE A 245 5.50 17.08 5.82
CA PHE A 245 5.76 18.09 6.87
C PHE A 245 4.60 18.22 7.87
N SER A 246 3.35 18.20 7.39
CA SER A 246 2.17 18.18 8.25
C SER A 246 2.11 16.91 9.11
N PHE A 247 2.54 15.76 8.56
CA PHE A 247 2.63 14.53 9.33
C PHE A 247 3.69 14.64 10.43
N LEU A 248 4.89 15.09 10.10
CA LEU A 248 5.99 15.30 11.05
C LEU A 248 5.59 16.22 12.19
N MET A 249 4.98 17.37 11.88
CA MET A 249 4.49 18.33 12.88
C MET A 249 3.51 17.70 13.87
N TRP A 250 2.58 16.89 13.38
CA TRP A 250 1.62 16.20 14.22
C TRP A 250 2.28 15.11 15.08
N VAL A 251 3.20 14.30 14.55
CA VAL A 251 3.96 13.33 15.35
C VAL A 251 4.72 14.05 16.47
N LEU A 252 5.38 15.16 16.13
CA LEU A 252 6.05 16.01 17.11
C LEU A 252 5.09 16.60 18.15
N SER A 253 3.83 16.87 17.81
CA SER A 253 2.85 17.33 18.81
C SER A 253 2.43 16.25 19.81
N LEU A 254 2.66 14.97 19.48
CA LEU A 254 2.34 13.84 20.37
C LEU A 254 3.48 13.51 21.34
N THR A 255 4.72 13.93 21.05
CA THR A 255 5.87 13.69 21.94
C THR A 255 5.86 14.66 23.12
N ARG A 256 6.22 14.14 24.29
CA ARG A 256 6.34 14.94 25.52
C ARG A 256 7.65 15.71 25.59
N SER A 257 8.67 15.28 24.85
CA SER A 257 10.01 15.85 24.90
C SER A 257 10.06 17.18 24.13
N SER A 258 10.20 18.29 24.87
CA SER A 258 10.56 19.59 24.29
C SER A 258 11.89 19.52 23.55
N ASP A 259 12.82 18.72 24.05
CA ASP A 259 14.19 18.64 23.53
C ASP A 259 14.23 17.93 22.18
N GLU A 260 13.41 16.87 22.01
CA GLU A 260 13.23 16.21 20.71
C GLU A 260 12.68 17.18 19.67
N ARG A 261 11.60 17.90 20.03
CA ARG A 261 11.00 18.90 19.14
C ARG A 261 11.99 19.99 18.74
N GLY A 262 12.71 20.54 19.71
CA GLY A 262 13.75 21.55 19.48
C GLY A 262 14.87 21.04 18.58
N ARG A 263 15.35 19.81 18.80
CA ARG A 263 16.38 19.18 17.97
C ARG A 263 15.91 19.01 16.52
N VAL A 264 14.72 18.46 16.29
CA VAL A 264 14.20 18.26 14.91
C VAL A 264 14.03 19.59 14.18
N VAL A 265 13.53 20.62 14.85
CA VAL A 265 13.40 21.97 14.27
C VAL A 265 14.78 22.56 13.95
N GLN A 266 15.73 22.48 14.88
CA GLN A 266 17.09 22.99 14.70
C GLN A 266 17.80 22.32 13.51
N GLU A 267 17.66 21.00 13.37
CA GLU A 267 18.21 20.25 12.25
C GLU A 267 17.57 20.66 10.91
N MET A 268 16.26 20.87 10.87
CA MET A 268 15.56 21.32 9.67
C MET A 268 15.98 22.74 9.26
N VAL A 269 16.15 23.66 10.21
CA VAL A 269 16.67 25.02 9.96
C VAL A 269 18.10 24.94 9.44
N THR A 270 18.95 24.18 10.11
CA THR A 270 20.36 24.01 9.72
C THR A 270 20.48 23.46 8.31
N TYR A 271 19.71 22.41 7.99
CA TYR A 271 19.63 21.85 6.65
C TYR A 271 19.16 22.90 5.64
N GLY A 272 18.04 23.58 5.91
CA GLY A 272 17.46 24.58 5.02
C GLY A 272 18.39 25.75 4.70
N VAL A 273 19.16 26.23 5.68
CA VAL A 273 20.18 27.27 5.50
C VAL A 273 21.36 26.74 4.67
N ASN A 274 21.89 25.57 5.01
CA ASN A 274 23.08 25.01 4.36
C ASN A 274 22.86 24.74 2.86
N VAL A 275 21.69 24.24 2.49
CA VAL A 275 21.34 23.96 1.09
C VAL A 275 20.54 25.09 0.43
N ARG A 276 20.36 26.22 1.13
CA ARG A 276 19.65 27.42 0.64
C ARG A 276 18.24 27.12 0.10
N LEU A 277 17.45 26.38 0.85
CA LEU A 277 16.10 25.98 0.45
C LEU A 277 15.19 27.19 0.23
N THR A 278 14.54 27.23 -0.93
CA THR A 278 13.52 28.21 -1.27
C THR A 278 12.10 27.64 -1.17
N ASN A 279 11.96 26.33 -0.98
CA ASN A 279 10.66 25.66 -0.85
C ASN A 279 9.91 26.15 0.38
N GLU A 280 8.61 26.37 0.25
CA GLU A 280 7.79 26.92 1.34
C GLU A 280 7.54 25.91 2.47
N SER A 281 7.36 24.62 2.15
CA SER A 281 6.93 23.60 3.12
C SER A 281 7.83 23.47 4.37
N PRO A 282 9.17 23.45 4.27
CA PRO A 282 10.07 23.41 5.42
C PRO A 282 9.95 24.66 6.29
N TRP A 283 9.82 25.85 5.68
CA TRP A 283 9.71 27.11 6.41
C TRP A 283 8.35 27.29 7.08
N THR A 284 7.28 26.81 6.46
CA THR A 284 5.96 26.71 7.10
C THR A 284 6.02 25.76 8.29
N PHE A 285 6.67 24.61 8.16
CA PHE A 285 6.90 23.70 9.28
C PHE A 285 7.65 24.37 10.44
N VAL A 286 8.78 25.03 10.17
CA VAL A 286 9.56 25.74 11.19
C VAL A 286 8.73 26.82 11.86
N ARG A 287 8.01 27.64 11.10
CA ARG A 287 7.16 28.71 11.65
C ARG A 287 6.10 28.16 12.59
N MET A 288 5.42 27.09 12.21
CA MET A 288 4.36 26.50 13.01
C MET A 288 4.88 25.78 14.27
N MET A 289 6.08 25.22 14.23
CA MET A 289 6.69 24.58 15.39
C MET A 289 7.28 25.56 16.41
N LEU A 290 7.53 26.82 16.01
CA LEU A 290 8.05 27.89 16.86
C LEU A 290 6.95 28.83 17.39
N ALA A 291 5.73 28.72 16.88
CA ALA A 291 4.56 29.50 17.32
C ALA A 291 3.95 28.90 18.59
#